data_AF-A0A7X1GQB2-F1
#
_entry.id   AF-A0A7X1GQB2-F1
#
_cell.length_a   1.000
_cell.length_b   1.000
_cell.length_c   1.000
_cell.angle_alpha   90.00
_cell.angle_beta   90.00
_cell.angle_gamma   90.00
#
_symmetry.space_group_name_H-M   'P 1'
#
loop_
_entity.id
_entity.type
_entity.pdbx_description
1 polymer ?
#
loop_
_entity_poly.entity_id
_entity_poly.type
_entity_poly.pdbx_seq_one_letter_code
_entity_poly.pdbx_strand_id
1 'polypeptide(L)'
;MPELADDIRSLVDPKSQADPKFQTPFLYTRITAKAVRQALIDEKGYTEDELPCENTIGNILKRMGYKLKRIQNIKPLKKIPETDDIFENVDRINHQADDNPEALRISIDTKAKVNVGEFSRGGKTREKEPERALERHWNGTLQSSVCKVIGWAETMTWNGVHTVVHLVDKVYQKGIKLTKDVMKICEERIERMENLPKWDVTIKLTIW
;
A
#
# COMPACT_ATOMS: atom_id res chain seq x y z
N MET A 1 18.52 -27.40 -8.07
CA MET A 1 17.42 -27.10 -7.14
C MET A 1 16.64 -25.90 -7.67
N PRO A 2 15.67 -26.10 -8.58
CA PRO A 2 14.82 -25.02 -9.09
C PRO A 2 13.97 -24.38 -7.98
N GLU A 3 13.51 -25.19 -7.02
CA GLU A 3 12.62 -24.77 -5.93
C GLU A 3 13.26 -23.74 -4.99
N LEU A 4 14.55 -23.87 -4.66
CA LEU A 4 15.24 -22.95 -3.76
C LEU A 4 15.20 -21.49 -4.27
N ALA A 5 15.29 -21.28 -5.59
CA ALA A 5 15.24 -19.94 -6.15
C ALA A 5 13.84 -19.32 -6.02
N ASP A 6 12.79 -20.12 -6.24
CA ASP A 6 11.40 -19.67 -6.12
C ASP A 6 10.99 -19.44 -4.67
N ASP A 7 11.47 -20.28 -3.75
CA ASP A 7 11.29 -20.08 -2.31
C ASP A 7 11.99 -18.81 -1.83
N ILE A 8 13.22 -18.55 -2.30
CA ILE A 8 13.91 -17.29 -2.01
C ILE A 8 13.11 -16.10 -2.54
N ARG A 9 12.55 -16.17 -3.77
CA ARG A 9 11.69 -15.09 -4.30
C ARG A 9 10.48 -14.86 -3.42
N SER A 10 9.76 -15.94 -3.06
CA SER A 10 8.58 -15.87 -2.19
C SER A 10 8.86 -15.18 -0.85
N LEU A 11 10.06 -15.36 -0.29
CA LEU A 11 10.46 -14.76 0.99
C LEU A 11 10.98 -13.32 0.84
N VAL A 12 11.66 -13.02 -0.27
CA VAL A 12 12.42 -11.77 -0.45
C VAL A 12 11.62 -10.72 -1.20
N ASP A 13 10.79 -11.09 -2.17
CA ASP A 13 10.00 -10.14 -2.98
C ASP A 13 9.07 -9.26 -2.16
N PRO A 14 8.27 -9.79 -1.21
CA PRO A 14 7.40 -8.95 -0.36
C PRO A 14 8.19 -7.93 0.48
N LYS A 15 9.46 -8.26 0.79
CA LYS A 15 10.36 -7.46 1.62
C LYS A 15 11.30 -6.59 0.78
N SER A 16 11.08 -6.51 -0.52
CA SER A 16 11.91 -5.79 -1.49
C SER A 16 11.18 -4.65 -2.17
N GLN A 17 11.93 -3.63 -2.58
CA GLN A 17 11.41 -2.47 -3.28
C GLN A 17 12.30 -2.14 -4.48
N ALA A 18 11.70 -1.76 -5.60
CA ALA A 18 12.45 -1.18 -6.72
C ALA A 18 13.22 0.07 -6.29
N ASP A 19 14.33 0.36 -6.96
CA ASP A 19 15.08 1.59 -6.76
C ASP A 19 14.15 2.82 -6.80
N PRO A 20 14.02 3.60 -5.71
CA PRO A 20 13.13 4.76 -5.67
C PRO A 20 13.40 5.79 -6.78
N LYS A 21 14.66 5.87 -7.25
CA LYS A 21 15.06 6.74 -8.36
C LYS A 21 15.00 6.04 -9.72
N PHE A 22 14.70 4.74 -9.75
CA PHE A 22 14.68 3.89 -10.95
C PHE A 22 15.97 3.96 -11.78
N GLN A 23 17.11 4.19 -11.13
CA GLN A 23 18.42 4.32 -11.81
C GLN A 23 19.07 2.96 -12.03
N THR A 24 18.65 1.95 -11.26
CA THR A 24 19.21 0.60 -11.31
C THR A 24 18.09 -0.44 -11.43
N PRO A 25 18.35 -1.57 -12.12
CA PRO A 25 17.40 -2.68 -12.21
C PRO A 25 17.35 -3.54 -10.95
N PHE A 26 18.13 -3.20 -9.92
CA PHE A 26 18.20 -3.97 -8.68
C PHE A 26 16.97 -3.71 -7.79
N LEU A 27 16.51 -4.77 -7.14
CA LEU A 27 15.54 -4.72 -6.06
C LEU A 27 16.28 -4.54 -4.73
N TYR A 28 15.92 -3.50 -3.99
CA TYR A 28 16.48 -3.26 -2.67
C TYR A 28 15.69 -4.00 -1.60
N THR A 29 16.36 -4.92 -0.93
CA THR A 29 15.77 -5.71 0.14
C THR A 29 16.22 -5.24 1.52
N ARG A 30 15.34 -5.41 2.52
CA ARG A 30 15.63 -5.15 3.94
C ARG A 30 16.07 -6.40 4.70
N ILE A 31 15.87 -7.60 4.14
CA ILE A 31 16.24 -8.86 4.78
C ILE A 31 17.69 -9.24 4.44
N THR A 32 18.46 -9.68 5.44
CA THR A 32 19.86 -10.10 5.24
C THR A 32 19.94 -11.53 4.74
N ALA A 33 21.06 -11.93 4.12
CA ALA A 33 21.25 -13.31 3.67
C ALA A 33 21.12 -14.33 4.82
N LYS A 34 21.57 -13.97 6.03
CA LYS A 34 21.37 -14.75 7.26
C LYS A 34 19.89 -14.94 7.59
N ALA A 35 19.12 -13.86 7.56
CA ALA A 35 17.69 -13.91 7.84
C ALA A 35 16.91 -14.66 6.75
N VAL A 36 17.33 -14.59 5.49
CA VAL A 36 16.77 -15.43 4.42
C VAL A 36 17.07 -16.91 4.69
N ARG A 37 18.30 -17.25 5.10
CA ARG A 37 18.65 -18.63 5.49
C ARG A 37 17.74 -19.15 6.60
N GLN A 38 17.53 -18.33 7.64
CA GLN A 38 16.68 -18.71 8.76
C GLN A 38 15.21 -18.88 8.32
N ALA A 39 14.68 -17.95 7.51
CA ALA A 39 13.31 -18.04 7.00
C ALA A 39 13.08 -19.27 6.10
N LEU A 40 14.10 -19.72 5.35
CA LEU A 40 14.02 -20.98 4.60
C LEU A 40 13.90 -22.20 5.53
N ILE A 41 14.54 -22.18 6.69
CA ILE A 41 14.39 -23.26 7.70
C ILE A 41 13.00 -23.17 8.33
N ASP A 42 12.61 -21.98 8.79
CA ASP A 42 11.41 -21.79 9.60
C ASP A 42 10.10 -21.92 8.78
N GLU A 43 10.05 -21.33 7.59
CA GLU A 43 8.83 -21.23 6.77
C GLU A 43 8.74 -22.32 5.69
N LYS A 44 9.89 -22.80 5.19
CA LYS A 44 9.97 -23.76 4.08
C LYS A 44 10.48 -25.14 4.49
N GLY A 45 10.91 -25.31 5.75
CA GLY A 45 11.26 -26.60 6.33
C GLY A 45 12.59 -27.18 5.84
N TYR A 46 13.46 -26.37 5.23
CA TYR A 46 14.79 -26.84 4.82
C TYR A 46 15.66 -27.17 6.01
N THR A 47 16.52 -28.18 5.88
CA THR A 47 17.52 -28.51 6.90
C THR A 47 18.79 -27.67 6.74
N GLU A 48 19.60 -27.56 7.81
CA GLU A 48 20.84 -26.78 7.76
C GLU A 48 21.85 -27.30 6.73
N ASP A 49 21.84 -28.60 6.47
CA ASP A 49 22.74 -29.30 5.55
C ASP A 49 22.33 -29.13 4.08
N GLU A 50 21.04 -28.92 3.82
CA GLU A 50 20.51 -28.66 2.47
C GLU A 50 20.71 -27.21 2.04
N LEU A 51 20.87 -26.30 3.01
CA LEU A 51 21.04 -24.88 2.74
C LEU A 51 22.51 -24.49 2.57
N PRO A 52 22.84 -23.75 1.51
CA PRO A 52 24.18 -23.20 1.37
C PRO A 52 24.48 -22.16 2.47
N CYS A 53 25.76 -21.93 2.74
CA CYS A 53 26.17 -20.97 3.76
C CYS A 53 25.69 -19.54 3.45
N GLU A 54 25.63 -18.68 4.47
CA GLU A 54 25.10 -17.31 4.38
C GLU A 54 25.73 -16.48 3.24
N ASN A 55 27.03 -16.64 3.01
CA ASN A 55 27.75 -15.95 1.92
C ASN A 55 27.27 -16.40 0.54
N THR A 56 27.01 -17.69 0.38
CA THR A 56 26.50 -18.25 -0.88
C THR A 56 25.07 -17.79 -1.14
N ILE A 57 24.22 -17.74 -0.11
CA ILE A 57 22.88 -17.14 -0.21
C ILE A 57 23.00 -15.66 -0.62
N GLY A 58 23.92 -14.91 -0.03
CA GLY A 58 24.19 -13.53 -0.43
C GLY A 58 24.59 -13.39 -1.91
N ASN A 59 25.37 -14.33 -2.43
CA ASN A 59 25.75 -14.35 -3.86
C ASN A 59 24.58 -14.76 -4.77
N ILE A 60 23.73 -15.69 -4.33
CA ILE A 60 22.49 -16.06 -5.03
C ILE A 60 21.57 -14.85 -5.13
N LEU A 61 21.33 -14.14 -4.01
CA LEU A 61 20.52 -12.93 -3.97
C LEU A 61 21.04 -11.85 -4.95
N LYS A 62 22.36 -11.61 -4.98
CA LYS A 62 22.98 -10.67 -5.93
C LYS A 62 22.75 -11.08 -7.39
N ARG A 63 22.89 -12.38 -7.70
CA ARG A 63 22.65 -12.92 -9.04
C ARG A 63 21.19 -12.82 -9.47
N MET A 64 20.27 -12.92 -8.52
CA MET A 64 18.83 -12.73 -8.74
C MET A 64 18.41 -11.26 -8.84
N GLY A 65 19.34 -10.31 -8.67
CA GLY A 65 19.06 -8.88 -8.79
C GLY A 65 18.66 -8.20 -7.48
N TYR A 66 18.84 -8.85 -6.33
CA TYR A 66 18.61 -8.23 -5.02
C TYR A 66 19.87 -7.57 -4.48
N LYS A 67 19.69 -6.41 -3.87
CA LYS A 67 20.75 -5.69 -3.16
C LYS A 67 20.26 -5.32 -1.77
N LEU A 68 20.99 -5.76 -0.75
CA LEU A 68 20.72 -5.33 0.62
C LEU A 68 20.95 -3.82 0.71
N LYS A 69 19.91 -3.09 1.09
CA LYS A 69 20.02 -1.67 1.41
C LYS A 69 19.22 -1.41 2.67
N ARG A 70 19.92 -0.89 3.68
CA ARG A 70 19.26 -0.38 4.87
C ARG A 70 18.55 0.90 4.49
N ILE A 71 17.25 0.80 4.21
CA ILE A 71 16.41 1.96 3.96
C ILE A 71 16.12 2.58 5.32
N GLN A 72 16.89 3.61 5.69
CA GLN A 72 16.60 4.40 6.86
C GLN A 72 15.60 5.49 6.46
N ASN A 73 14.32 5.12 6.44
CA ASN A 73 13.28 6.14 6.56
C ASN A 73 13.45 6.76 7.95
N ILE A 74 13.40 8.10 7.99
CA ILE A 74 13.61 8.98 9.16
C ILE A 74 13.41 8.24 10.48
N LYS A 75 14.43 8.26 11.36
CA LYS A 75 14.31 7.65 12.70
C LYS A 75 13.02 8.16 13.34
N PRO A 76 12.05 7.27 13.67
CA PRO A 76 10.82 7.70 14.30
C PRO A 76 11.18 8.47 15.57
N LEU A 77 10.65 9.68 15.72
CA LEU A 77 10.90 10.50 16.91
C LEU A 77 10.42 9.78 18.19
N LYS A 78 9.48 8.84 18.05
CA LYS A 78 9.05 7.93 19.11
C LYS A 78 8.49 6.64 18.49
N LYS A 79 9.06 5.48 18.82
CA LYS A 79 8.44 4.17 18.56
C LYS A 79 7.52 3.86 19.75
N ILE A 80 6.24 3.59 19.50
CA ILE A 80 5.32 3.14 20.56
C ILE A 80 5.49 1.63 20.80
N PRO A 81 5.26 1.12 22.01
CA PRO A 81 5.39 -0.31 22.31
C PRO A 81 4.63 -1.23 21.33
N GLU A 82 3.45 -0.80 20.88
CA GLU A 82 2.51 -1.57 20.07
C GLU A 82 2.84 -1.56 18.57
N THR A 83 3.94 -0.90 18.16
CA THR A 83 4.27 -0.73 16.74
C THR A 83 4.43 -2.06 16.01
N ASP A 84 5.10 -3.02 16.64
CA ASP A 84 5.38 -4.31 16.02
C ASP A 84 4.10 -5.15 15.94
N ASP A 85 3.28 -5.16 17.00
CA ASP A 85 1.95 -5.81 17.04
C ASP A 85 1.00 -5.29 15.93
N ILE A 86 1.06 -3.98 15.62
CA ILE A 86 0.28 -3.37 14.53
C ILE A 86 0.67 -3.99 13.19
N PHE A 87 1.97 -4.08 12.90
CA PHE A 87 2.44 -4.61 11.63
C PHE A 87 2.18 -6.11 11.51
N GLU A 88 2.34 -6.87 12.59
CA GLU A 88 1.99 -8.30 12.62
C GLU A 88 0.50 -8.53 12.33
N ASN A 89 -0.39 -7.71 12.91
CA ASN A 89 -1.81 -7.81 12.63
C ASN A 89 -2.15 -7.45 11.18
N VAL A 90 -1.56 -6.38 10.65
CA VAL A 90 -1.76 -5.97 9.24
C VAL A 90 -1.29 -7.07 8.30
N ASP A 91 -0.12 -7.66 8.54
CA ASP A 91 0.42 -8.75 7.72
C ASP A 91 -0.50 -9.99 7.79
N ARG A 92 -1.02 -10.33 8.98
CA ARG A 92 -1.98 -11.42 9.15
C ARG A 92 -3.27 -11.20 8.34
N ILE A 93 -3.89 -10.03 8.44
CA ILE A 93 -5.14 -9.71 7.71
C ILE A 93 -4.88 -9.66 6.20
N ASN A 94 -3.72 -9.12 5.80
CA ASN A 94 -3.29 -9.08 4.41
C ASN A 94 -3.16 -10.48 3.82
N HIS A 95 -2.54 -11.42 4.53
CA HIS A 95 -2.43 -12.82 4.12
C HIS A 95 -3.81 -13.48 4.00
N GLN A 96 -4.68 -13.31 4.99
CA GLN A 96 -6.05 -13.85 4.94
C GLN A 96 -6.86 -13.32 3.74
N ALA A 97 -6.66 -12.05 3.37
CA ALA A 97 -7.32 -11.47 2.20
C ALA A 97 -6.70 -11.96 0.89
N ASP A 98 -5.38 -12.14 0.82
CA ASP A 98 -4.69 -12.65 -0.37
C ASP A 98 -5.04 -14.14 -0.64
N ASP A 99 -5.33 -14.93 0.40
CA ASP A 99 -5.72 -16.34 0.29
C ASP A 99 -7.22 -16.56 -0.03
N ASN A 100 -8.04 -15.50 0.06
CA ASN A 100 -9.48 -15.60 -0.17
C ASN A 100 -9.86 -15.13 -1.60
N PRO A 101 -10.27 -16.03 -2.51
CA PRO A 101 -10.62 -15.67 -3.88
C PRO A 101 -11.86 -14.78 -4.01
N GLU A 102 -12.69 -14.67 -2.98
CA GLU A 102 -13.87 -13.79 -2.94
C GLU A 102 -13.55 -12.41 -2.33
N ALA A 103 -12.35 -12.20 -1.80
CA ALA A 103 -11.92 -10.94 -1.20
C ALA A 103 -10.93 -10.20 -2.10
N LEU A 104 -11.16 -8.91 -2.32
CA LEU A 104 -10.21 -8.02 -2.95
C LEU A 104 -9.60 -7.09 -1.90
N ARG A 105 -8.29 -7.21 -1.66
CA ARG A 105 -7.56 -6.31 -0.75
C ARG A 105 -7.30 -4.97 -1.44
N ILE A 106 -7.83 -3.89 -0.87
CA ILE A 106 -7.55 -2.51 -1.31
C ILE A 106 -6.76 -1.80 -0.22
N SER A 107 -5.53 -1.38 -0.52
CA SER A 107 -4.69 -0.57 0.37
C SER A 107 -4.68 0.89 -0.09
N ILE A 108 -5.06 1.81 0.79
CA ILE A 108 -5.14 3.26 0.50
C ILE A 108 -4.26 3.99 1.52
N ASP A 109 -3.06 4.43 1.10
CA ASP A 109 -2.18 5.30 1.88
C ASP A 109 -2.25 6.71 1.31
N THR A 110 -2.80 7.66 2.07
CA THR A 110 -2.74 9.08 1.70
C THR A 110 -1.48 9.69 2.30
N LYS A 111 -0.35 9.59 1.60
CA LYS A 111 0.90 10.27 1.97
C LYS A 111 1.17 11.51 1.11
N ALA A 112 1.32 12.63 1.81
CA ALA A 112 1.86 13.92 1.35
C ALA A 112 1.13 14.60 0.18
N LYS A 113 1.33 15.92 0.04
CA LYS A 113 0.89 16.65 -1.15
C LYS A 113 1.70 16.15 -2.34
N VAL A 114 1.11 15.27 -3.14
CA VAL A 114 1.63 14.89 -4.44
C VAL A 114 1.24 15.99 -5.42
N ASN A 115 2.21 16.54 -6.14
CA ASN A 115 1.90 17.39 -7.28
C ASN A 115 1.18 16.54 -8.33
N VAL A 116 -0.01 16.97 -8.75
CA VAL A 116 -0.89 16.26 -9.69
C VAL A 116 -0.84 16.97 -11.04
N GLY A 117 -0.95 16.23 -12.15
CA GLY A 117 -0.98 16.80 -13.51
C GLY A 117 0.36 17.36 -14.00
N GLU A 118 0.35 18.54 -14.63
CA GLU A 118 1.56 19.19 -15.18
C GLU A 118 2.65 19.45 -14.12
N PHE A 119 2.23 19.61 -12.85
CA PHE A 119 3.13 19.78 -11.71
C PHE A 119 3.84 18.47 -11.30
N SER A 120 3.40 17.33 -11.84
CA SER A 120 4.04 16.02 -11.73
C SER A 120 4.72 15.66 -13.06
N ARG A 121 6.05 15.68 -13.10
CA ARG A 121 6.85 15.21 -14.27
C ARG A 121 6.49 15.87 -15.61
N GLY A 122 5.96 17.10 -15.61
CA GLY A 122 5.51 17.77 -16.83
C GLY A 122 4.38 17.03 -17.55
N GLY A 123 3.49 16.33 -16.81
CA GLY A 123 2.31 15.66 -17.36
C GLY A 123 2.56 14.27 -17.97
N LYS A 124 3.63 13.55 -17.56
CA LYS A 124 4.00 12.23 -18.12
C LYS A 124 3.75 11.07 -17.16
N THR A 125 2.97 10.08 -17.62
CA THR A 125 2.65 8.82 -16.91
C THR A 125 3.74 7.75 -17.08
N ARG A 126 3.80 6.75 -16.18
CA ARG A 126 4.86 5.72 -16.13
C ARG A 126 4.57 4.44 -16.93
N GLU A 127 3.37 4.26 -17.46
CA GLU A 127 2.92 3.03 -18.13
C GLU A 127 2.68 3.23 -19.63
N LYS A 128 2.73 2.13 -20.40
CA LYS A 128 2.47 2.12 -21.85
C LYS A 128 0.99 2.35 -22.19
N GLU A 129 0.08 1.83 -21.37
CA GLU A 129 -1.38 1.91 -21.50
C GLU A 129 -1.98 2.13 -20.10
N PRO A 130 -2.41 3.36 -19.74
CA PRO A 130 -3.08 3.60 -18.48
C PRO A 130 -4.53 3.11 -18.53
N GLU A 131 -4.94 2.32 -17.53
CA GLU A 131 -6.35 2.22 -17.15
C GLU A 131 -6.90 3.64 -16.95
N ARG A 132 -8.14 3.91 -17.40
CA ARG A 132 -8.70 5.27 -17.54
C ARG A 132 -8.79 5.99 -16.19
N ALA A 133 -7.68 6.55 -15.72
CA ALA A 133 -7.65 7.54 -14.69
C ALA A 133 -8.32 8.82 -15.21
N LEU A 134 -9.08 9.49 -14.34
CA LEU A 134 -9.76 10.76 -14.60
C LEU A 134 -8.85 11.80 -15.29
N GLU A 135 -7.53 11.72 -15.06
CA GLU A 135 -6.49 12.53 -15.69
C GLU A 135 -6.44 12.43 -17.23
N ARG A 136 -6.58 11.21 -17.79
CA ARG A 136 -6.61 11.00 -19.25
C ARG A 136 -7.94 11.44 -19.84
N HIS A 137 -9.03 11.25 -19.10
CA HIS A 137 -10.36 11.72 -19.49
C HIS A 137 -10.38 13.24 -19.63
N TRP A 138 -9.74 13.96 -18.70
CA TRP A 138 -9.59 15.41 -18.77
C TRP A 138 -8.63 15.89 -19.85
N ASN A 139 -7.60 15.10 -20.21
CA ASN A 139 -6.66 15.37 -21.30
C ASN A 139 -6.08 16.81 -21.33
N GLY A 140 -5.71 17.36 -20.16
CA GLY A 140 -5.18 18.72 -20.06
C GLY A 140 -6.23 19.84 -20.21
N THR A 141 -7.53 19.51 -20.21
CA THR A 141 -8.60 20.51 -20.25
C THR A 141 -8.53 21.40 -19.01
N LEU A 142 -8.48 22.71 -19.23
CA LEU A 142 -8.43 23.70 -18.16
C LEU A 142 -9.70 23.66 -17.31
N GLN A 143 -9.55 23.22 -16.06
CA GLN A 143 -10.58 23.15 -15.02
C GLN A 143 -10.91 24.53 -14.46
N SER A 144 -11.37 25.41 -15.35
CA SER A 144 -11.59 26.84 -15.11
C SER A 144 -12.86 27.13 -14.31
N SER A 145 -13.72 26.14 -14.07
CA SER A 145 -14.94 26.30 -13.28
C SER A 145 -15.40 24.98 -12.68
N VAL A 146 -16.11 25.05 -11.56
CA VAL A 146 -16.73 23.90 -10.88
C VAL A 146 -17.64 23.13 -11.83
N CYS A 147 -18.48 23.82 -12.62
CA CYS A 147 -19.37 23.19 -13.60
C CYS A 147 -18.62 22.37 -14.65
N LYS A 148 -17.47 22.85 -15.15
CA LYS A 148 -16.64 22.10 -16.10
C LYS A 148 -16.09 20.83 -15.47
N VAL A 149 -15.62 20.90 -14.23
CA VAL A 149 -15.07 19.74 -13.52
C VAL A 149 -16.16 18.68 -13.31
N ILE A 150 -17.35 19.10 -12.90
CA ILE A 150 -18.49 18.19 -12.70
C ILE A 150 -18.90 17.52 -14.00
N GLY A 151 -19.13 18.29 -15.07
CA GLY A 151 -19.54 17.71 -16.36
C GLY A 151 -18.50 16.73 -16.94
N TRP A 152 -17.22 17.00 -16.71
CA TRP A 152 -16.16 16.05 -17.05
C TRP A 152 -16.15 14.80 -16.16
N ALA A 153 -16.40 14.96 -14.86
CA ALA A 153 -16.47 13.84 -13.94
C ALA A 153 -17.69 12.94 -14.21
N GLU A 154 -18.83 13.51 -14.63
CA GLU A 154 -20.08 12.79 -14.96
C GLU A 154 -19.98 11.97 -16.26
N THR A 155 -19.15 12.42 -17.20
CA THR A 155 -18.93 11.71 -18.47
C THR A 155 -17.92 10.57 -18.35
N MET A 156 -17.33 10.39 -17.17
CA MET A 156 -16.36 9.34 -16.90
C MET A 156 -17.04 7.98 -16.67
N THR A 157 -16.39 6.92 -17.13
CA THR A 157 -16.74 5.54 -16.79
C THR A 157 -15.56 4.89 -16.08
N TRP A 158 -15.79 4.33 -14.88
CA TRP A 158 -14.80 3.57 -14.13
C TRP A 158 -15.18 2.09 -14.14
N ASN A 159 -14.30 1.20 -14.61
CA ASN A 159 -14.57 -0.24 -14.80
C ASN A 159 -15.91 -0.53 -15.50
N GLY A 160 -16.25 0.28 -16.52
CA GLY A 160 -17.50 0.15 -17.28
C GLY A 160 -18.75 0.71 -16.59
N VAL A 161 -18.63 1.26 -15.38
CA VAL A 161 -19.73 1.86 -14.62
C VAL A 161 -19.68 3.38 -14.74
N HIS A 162 -20.83 4.00 -15.01
CA HIS A 162 -20.96 5.46 -14.99
C HIS A 162 -20.81 6.03 -13.58
N THR A 163 -20.03 7.10 -13.47
CA THR A 163 -19.80 7.79 -12.20
C THR A 163 -21.03 8.58 -11.78
N VAL A 164 -21.33 8.56 -10.48
CA VAL A 164 -22.29 9.48 -9.87
C VAL A 164 -21.48 10.58 -9.19
N VAL A 165 -21.73 11.83 -9.56
CA VAL A 165 -20.96 12.98 -9.07
C VAL A 165 -21.86 13.82 -8.17
N HIS A 166 -21.39 14.09 -6.95
CA HIS A 166 -22.04 15.02 -6.03
C HIS A 166 -21.10 16.19 -5.76
N LEU A 167 -21.54 17.40 -6.09
CA LEU A 167 -20.86 18.61 -5.65
C LEU A 167 -21.15 18.82 -4.16
N VAL A 168 -20.10 18.85 -3.35
CA VAL A 168 -20.20 19.35 -1.98
C VAL A 168 -19.67 20.77 -1.95
N ASP A 169 -20.60 21.73 -1.97
CA ASP A 169 -20.34 23.17 -1.91
C ASP A 169 -20.22 23.70 -0.46
N LYS A 170 -20.43 22.84 0.52
CA LYS A 170 -20.36 23.19 1.94
C LYS A 170 -18.92 23.49 2.35
N VAL A 171 -18.73 24.67 2.93
CA VAL A 171 -17.48 25.03 3.60
C VAL A 171 -17.40 24.20 4.88
N TYR A 172 -16.61 23.13 4.86
CA TYR A 172 -16.31 22.35 6.06
C TYR A 172 -15.51 23.20 7.03
N GLN A 173 -16.08 23.51 8.20
CA GLN A 173 -15.32 24.21 9.23
C GLN A 173 -14.24 23.25 9.75
N LYS A 174 -12.98 23.67 9.65
CA LYS A 174 -11.84 22.89 10.16
C LYS A 174 -11.78 23.04 11.67
N GLY A 175 -11.51 21.94 12.38
CA GLY A 175 -11.39 21.95 13.83
C GLY A 175 -12.70 21.77 14.59
N ILE A 176 -13.80 21.37 13.93
CA ILE A 176 -15.01 20.95 14.62
C ILE A 176 -14.70 19.70 15.45
N LYS A 177 -14.88 19.80 16.77
CA LYS A 177 -15.00 18.64 17.64
C LYS A 177 -16.47 18.26 17.70
N LEU A 178 -16.80 17.02 17.36
CA LEU A 178 -18.16 16.51 17.52
C LEU A 178 -18.55 16.58 19.00
N THR A 179 -19.76 17.04 19.28
CA THR A 179 -20.35 16.92 20.62
C THR A 179 -20.59 15.44 20.92
N LYS A 180 -20.67 15.09 22.21
CA LYS A 180 -20.88 13.69 22.63
C LYS A 180 -22.14 13.08 22.00
N ASP A 181 -23.18 13.88 21.84
CA ASP A 181 -24.46 13.44 21.27
C ASP A 181 -24.34 13.12 19.77
N VAL A 182 -23.63 13.95 19.00
CA VAL A 182 -23.39 13.69 17.57
C VAL A 182 -22.39 12.55 17.39
N MET A 183 -21.37 12.45 18.25
CA MET A 183 -20.42 11.35 18.24
C MET A 183 -21.12 10.01 18.51
N LYS A 184 -22.17 9.98 19.36
CA LYS A 184 -22.94 8.77 19.64
C LYS A 184 -23.60 8.19 18.39
N ILE A 185 -24.12 9.04 17.52
CA ILE A 185 -24.69 8.64 16.21
C ILE A 185 -23.59 8.04 15.30
N CYS A 186 -22.37 8.60 15.35
CA CYS A 186 -21.25 8.03 14.60
C CYS A 186 -20.77 6.70 15.19
N GLU A 187 -20.76 6.55 16.53
CA GLU A 187 -20.37 5.31 17.21
C GLU A 187 -21.32 4.14 16.90
N GLU A 188 -22.59 4.39 16.60
CA GLU A 188 -23.51 3.34 16.12
C GLU A 188 -23.05 2.68 14.80
N ARG A 189 -22.19 3.37 14.03
CA ARG A 189 -21.63 2.89 12.76
C ARG A 189 -20.19 2.38 12.89
N ILE A 190 -19.60 2.54 14.07
CA ILE A 190 -18.20 2.20 14.34
C ILE A 190 -18.17 0.92 15.17
N GLU A 191 -17.63 -0.14 14.60
CA GLU A 191 -17.37 -1.38 15.33
C GLU A 191 -15.96 -1.38 15.89
N ARG A 192 -15.85 -1.67 17.17
CA ARG A 192 -14.59 -1.73 17.92
C ARG A 192 -14.39 -3.16 18.38
N MET A 193 -13.22 -3.73 18.08
CA MET A 193 -12.86 -5.03 18.62
C MET A 193 -12.33 -4.85 20.04
N GLU A 194 -12.85 -5.62 21.01
CA GLU A 194 -12.43 -5.53 22.42
C GLU A 194 -10.94 -5.83 22.62
N ASN A 195 -10.38 -6.63 21.72
CA ASN A 195 -9.02 -7.14 21.80
C ASN A 195 -7.99 -6.15 21.24
N LEU A 196 -8.43 -5.06 20.60
CA LEU A 196 -7.58 -4.11 19.91
C LEU A 196 -7.69 -2.70 20.51
N PRO A 197 -6.63 -1.87 20.39
CA PRO A 197 -6.62 -0.55 20.99
C PRO A 197 -7.71 0.38 20.42
N LYS A 198 -8.08 1.40 21.19
CA LYS A 198 -9.19 2.34 20.90
C LYS A 198 -9.17 3.01 19.50
N TRP A 199 -8.04 3.05 18.81
CA TRP A 199 -7.92 3.64 17.49
C TRP A 199 -8.24 2.66 16.35
N ASP A 200 -8.36 1.36 16.64
CA ASP A 200 -8.79 0.35 15.67
C ASP A 200 -10.31 0.31 15.58
N VAL A 201 -10.83 0.60 14.39
CA VAL A 201 -12.26 0.80 14.14
C VAL A 201 -12.62 0.28 12.75
N THR A 202 -13.71 -0.49 12.67
CA THR A 202 -14.33 -0.89 11.41
C THR A 202 -15.58 -0.05 11.19
N ILE A 203 -15.65 0.68 10.07
CA ILE A 203 -16.83 1.50 9.74
C ILE A 203 -17.73 0.67 8.83
N LYS A 204 -18.92 0.31 9.32
CA LYS A 204 -19.93 -0.36 8.49
C LYS A 204 -20.55 0.62 7.51
N LEU A 205 -20.33 0.40 6.22
CA LEU A 205 -21.01 1.12 5.14
C LEU A 205 -22.48 0.70 5.12
N THR A 206 -23.31 1.42 5.88
CA THR A 206 -24.76 1.33 5.72
C THR A 206 -25.16 2.31 4.63
N ILE A 207 -25.82 1.82 3.58
CA ILE A 207 -26.36 2.65 2.50
C ILE A 207 -27.38 3.61 3.13
N TRP A 208 -27.32 4.89 2.75
CA TRP A 208 -28.19 5.95 3.26
C TRP A 208 -29.65 5.73 2.93
#